data_AF-A0A1F7IH72-F1
#
_entry.id   AF-A0A1F7IH72-F1
#
_cell.length_a   1.000
_cell.length_b   1.000
_cell.length_c   1.000
_cell.angle_alpha   90.00
_cell.angle_beta   90.00
_cell.angle_gamma   90.00
#
_symmetry.space_group_name_H-M   'P 1'
#
loop_
_entity.id
_entity.type
_entity.pdbx_description
1 polymer ?
#
loop_
_entity_poly.entity_id
_entity_poly.type
_entity_poly.pdbx_seq_one_letter_code
_entity_poly.pdbx_strand_id
1 'polypeptide(L)'
;MNQCSQCKYQINPEWFFCPNCGKELRIKPISFGRQIFIYTVSFFLAPLGLGWGIKYIRSKDNKVRLVGLIAIVLTLISVVLLIATFKNVMDQYSKLLNNYGIIR
;
A
#
# COMPACT_ATOMS: atom_id res chain seq x y z
N MET A 1 16.73 -32.47 15.18
CA MET A 1 15.57 -33.20 14.63
C MET A 1 14.57 -32.18 14.10
N ASN A 2 14.39 -32.08 12.78
CA ASN A 2 13.50 -31.09 12.19
C ASN A 2 12.06 -31.62 12.24
N GLN A 3 11.27 -31.12 13.18
CA GLN A 3 9.86 -31.46 13.33
C GLN A 3 9.01 -30.21 13.08
N CYS A 4 7.87 -30.39 12.44
CA CYS A 4 6.92 -29.30 12.23
C CYS A 4 6.39 -28.81 13.60
N SER A 5 6.43 -27.50 13.83
CA SER A 5 5.98 -26.87 15.09
C SER A 5 4.46 -26.95 15.34
N GLN A 6 3.68 -27.53 14.44
CA GLN A 6 2.23 -27.77 14.65
C GLN A 6 1.89 -29.23 14.82
N CYS A 7 2.30 -30.07 13.87
CA CYS A 7 1.90 -31.48 13.85
C CYS A 7 3.00 -32.43 14.32
N LYS A 8 4.18 -31.92 14.69
CA LYS A 8 5.38 -32.69 15.08
C LYS A 8 5.86 -33.71 14.04
N TYR A 9 5.32 -33.65 12.83
CA TYR A 9 5.71 -34.49 11.70
C TYR A 9 7.16 -34.21 11.32
N GLN A 10 7.89 -35.24 10.90
CA GLN A 10 9.28 -35.10 10.45
C GLN A 10 9.31 -34.33 9.14
N ILE A 11 10.04 -33.22 9.12
CA ILE A 11 10.11 -32.32 7.97
C ILE A 11 11.48 -32.37 7.34
N ASN A 12 11.52 -32.51 6.01
CA ASN A 12 12.74 -32.34 5.25
C ASN A 12 13.05 -30.83 5.14
N PRO A 13 14.32 -30.39 5.33
CA PRO A 13 14.72 -29.02 5.06
C PRO A 13 14.39 -28.53 3.64
N GLU A 14 14.26 -29.39 2.64
CA GLU A 14 13.91 -29.02 1.26
C GLU A 14 12.44 -28.58 1.11
N TRP A 15 11.57 -28.84 2.09
CA TRP A 15 10.13 -28.60 1.95
C TRP A 15 9.71 -27.19 2.37
N PHE A 16 8.96 -26.52 1.49
CA PHE A 16 8.36 -25.20 1.75
C PHE A 16 7.09 -25.29 2.61
N PHE A 17 6.37 -26.41 2.51
CA PHE A 17 5.13 -26.67 3.24
C PHE A 17 5.19 -28.04 3.89
N CYS A 18 4.59 -28.16 5.08
CA CYS A 18 4.46 -29.44 5.74
C CYS A 18 3.38 -30.29 5.04
N PRO A 19 3.67 -31.52 4.59
CA PRO A 19 2.70 -32.36 3.87
C PRO A 19 1.53 -32.81 4.75
N ASN A 20 1.72 -32.85 6.07
CA ASN A 20 0.70 -33.35 7.00
C ASN A 20 -0.29 -32.26 7.45
N CYS A 21 0.19 -31.02 7.64
CA CYS A 21 -0.64 -29.94 8.20
C CYS A 21 -0.74 -28.69 7.33
N GLY A 22 -0.06 -28.65 6.18
CA GLY A 22 -0.04 -27.50 5.27
C GLY A 22 0.70 -26.27 5.79
N LYS A 23 1.30 -26.32 6.99
CA LYS A 23 2.03 -25.17 7.54
C LYS A 23 3.24 -24.82 6.70
N GLU A 24 3.38 -23.54 6.37
CA GLU A 24 4.54 -22.97 5.70
C GLU A 24 5.78 -23.09 6.61
N LEU A 25 6.79 -23.80 6.11
CA LEU A 25 8.05 -24.08 6.81
C LEU A 25 9.15 -23.10 6.41
N ARG A 26 9.08 -22.58 5.17
CA ARG A 26 10.02 -21.61 4.63
C ARG A 26 9.28 -20.57 3.81
N ILE A 27 9.54 -19.31 4.13
CA ILE A 27 9.05 -18.16 3.37
C ILE A 27 9.84 -18.13 2.06
N LYS A 28 9.15 -18.23 0.92
CA LYS A 28 9.80 -18.15 -0.40
C LYS A 28 10.45 -16.76 -0.54
N PRO A 29 11.77 -16.66 -0.77
CA PRO A 29 12.41 -15.36 -0.97
C PRO A 29 11.80 -14.68 -2.20
N ILE A 30 11.22 -13.51 -1.98
CA ILE A 30 10.58 -12.71 -3.02
C ILE A 30 11.70 -12.05 -3.82
N SER A 31 11.69 -12.17 -5.15
CA SER A 31 12.73 -11.56 -5.99
C SER A 31 12.69 -10.03 -5.91
N PHE A 32 13.86 -9.40 -6.06
CA PHE A 32 14.05 -7.94 -5.91
C PHE A 32 13.11 -7.14 -6.83
N GLY A 33 12.95 -7.57 -8.09
CA GLY A 33 12.02 -6.93 -9.03
C GLY A 33 10.54 -7.03 -8.61
N ARG A 34 10.17 -8.10 -7.91
CA ARG A 34 8.80 -8.30 -7.42
C ARG A 34 8.50 -7.43 -6.21
N GLN A 35 9.50 -7.14 -5.37
CA GLN A 35 9.38 -6.12 -4.31
C GLN A 35 9.17 -4.72 -4.90
N ILE A 36 10.00 -4.32 -5.87
CA ILE A 36 9.86 -3.01 -6.54
C ILE A 36 8.47 -2.87 -7.16
N PHE A 37 7.99 -3.88 -7.88
CA PHE A 37 6.65 -3.86 -8.48
C PHE A 37 5.55 -3.69 -7.42
N ILE A 38 5.61 -4.41 -6.30
CA ILE A 38 4.63 -4.28 -5.21
C ILE A 38 4.66 -2.88 -4.60
N TYR A 39 5.85 -2.31 -4.38
CA TYR A 39 5.98 -0.95 -3.85
C TYR A 39 5.50 0.11 -4.83
N THR A 40 5.84 0.00 -6.11
CA THR A 40 5.41 0.91 -7.16
C THR A 40 3.89 0.85 -7.37
N VAL A 41 3.32 -0.36 -7.42
CA VAL A 41 1.86 -0.55 -7.49
C VAL A 41 1.18 0.02 -6.25
N SER A 42 1.72 -0.21 -5.05
CA SER A 42 1.14 0.36 -3.80
C SER A 42 1.19 1.89 -3.77
N PHE A 43 2.25 2.49 -4.33
CA PHE A 43 2.44 3.93 -4.44
C PHE A 43 1.52 4.56 -5.51
N PHE A 44 1.35 3.92 -6.66
CA PHE A 44 0.51 4.41 -7.76
C PHE A 44 -0.99 4.11 -7.56
N LEU A 45 -1.34 3.02 -6.88
CA LEU A 45 -2.70 2.70 -6.47
C LEU A 45 -3.09 3.38 -5.14
N ALA A 46 -2.44 4.49 -4.80
CA ALA A 46 -2.77 5.36 -3.65
C ALA A 46 -4.27 5.73 -3.49
N PRO A 47 -5.17 5.70 -4.51
CA PRO A 47 -6.60 5.85 -4.24
C PRO A 47 -7.20 4.73 -3.36
N LEU A 48 -6.50 3.60 -3.18
CA LEU A 48 -6.92 2.48 -2.33
C LEU A 48 -6.46 2.57 -0.86
N GLY A 49 -5.77 3.64 -0.47
CA GLY A 49 -5.46 3.93 0.95
C GLY A 49 -6.71 3.95 1.84
N LEU A 50 -7.87 4.31 1.27
CA LEU A 50 -9.17 4.27 1.95
C LEU A 50 -9.67 2.85 2.20
N GLY A 51 -9.51 1.93 1.24
CA GLY A 51 -10.00 0.55 1.37
C GLY A 51 -9.24 -0.26 2.43
N TRP A 52 -7.91 -0.17 2.43
CA TRP A 52 -7.08 -0.80 3.45
C TRP A 52 -7.07 -0.01 4.77
N GLY A 53 -7.12 1.32 4.75
CA GLY A 53 -7.18 2.16 5.94
C GLY A 53 -8.39 1.86 6.83
N ILE A 54 -9.58 1.67 6.23
CA ILE A 54 -10.81 1.29 6.96
C ILE A 54 -10.67 -0.12 7.57
N LYS A 55 -10.06 -1.07 6.84
CA LYS A 55 -9.79 -2.44 7.36
C LYS A 55 -8.78 -2.45 8.50
N TYR A 56 -7.73 -1.62 8.42
CA TYR A 56 -6.67 -1.53 9.43
C TYR A 56 -7.12 -0.80 10.70
N ILE A 57 -7.99 0.22 10.60
CA ILE A 57 -8.61 0.87 11.78
C ILE A 57 -9.47 -0.10 12.60
N ARG A 58 -10.06 -1.10 11.95
CA ARG A 58 -10.92 -2.13 12.58
C ARG A 58 -10.11 -3.30 13.18
N SER A 59 -8.78 -3.25 13.14
CA SER A 59 -7.90 -4.30 13.69
C SER A 59 -7.71 -4.14 15.21
N LYS A 60 -7.63 -5.27 15.95
CA LYS A 60 -7.54 -5.30 17.42
C LYS A 60 -6.16 -4.85 17.95
N ASP A 61 -5.13 -4.86 17.09
CA ASP A 61 -3.76 -4.47 17.42
C ASP A 61 -3.52 -2.95 17.29
N ASN A 62 -3.07 -2.32 18.37
CA ASN A 62 -2.81 -0.87 18.43
C ASN A 62 -1.80 -0.38 17.38
N LYS A 63 -0.78 -1.20 17.05
CA LYS A 63 0.23 -0.86 16.03
C LYS A 63 -0.39 -0.81 14.62
N VAL A 64 -1.30 -1.73 14.32
CA VAL A 64 -1.98 -1.85 13.01
C VAL A 64 -2.96 -0.68 12.82
N ARG A 65 -3.62 -0.26 13.90
CA ARG A 65 -4.53 0.89 13.92
C ARG A 65 -3.82 2.22 13.66
N LEU A 66 -2.60 2.39 14.19
CA LEU A 66 -1.76 3.58 13.96
C LEU A 66 -1.37 3.72 12.49
N VAL A 67 -0.97 2.62 11.85
CA VAL A 67 -0.61 2.61 10.43
C VAL A 67 -1.81 3.00 9.55
N GLY A 68 -3.01 2.51 9.88
CA GLY A 68 -4.24 2.91 9.19
C GLY A 68 -4.57 4.41 9.33
N LEU A 69 -4.36 4.98 10.53
CA LEU A 69 -4.56 6.41 10.76
C LEU A 69 -3.58 7.27 9.95
N ILE A 70 -2.28 6.93 9.99
CA ILE A 70 -1.22 7.64 9.26
C ILE A 70 -1.52 7.61 7.76
N ALA A 71 -1.96 6.48 7.22
CA ALA A 71 -2.32 6.35 5.82
C ALA A 71 -3.47 7.30 5.43
N ILE A 72 -4.55 7.38 6.23
CA ILE A 72 -5.69 8.26 5.95
C ILE A 72 -5.27 9.74 6.00
N VAL A 73 -4.51 10.13 7.03
CA VAL A 73 -4.02 11.51 7.19
C VAL A 73 -3.13 11.91 6.01
N LEU A 74 -2.19 11.03 5.61
CA LEU A 74 -1.30 11.28 4.48
C LEU A 74 -2.08 11.42 3.16
N THR A 75 -3.16 10.65 3.00
CA THR A 75 -4.04 10.72 1.83
C THR A 75 -4.78 12.05 1.76
N LEU A 76 -5.34 12.52 2.89
CA LEU A 76 -5.99 13.83 2.97
C LEU A 76 -5.02 14.97 2.63
N ILE A 77 -3.80 14.92 3.18
CA ILE A 77 -2.76 15.94 2.88
C ILE A 77 -2.41 15.95 1.39
N SER A 78 -2.20 14.76 0.80
CA SER A 78 -1.88 14.62 -0.62
C SER A 78 -2.98 15.22 -1.51
N VAL A 79 -4.26 14.96 -1.18
CA VAL A 79 -5.41 15.52 -1.93
C VAL A 79 -5.48 17.04 -1.79
N VAL A 80 -5.26 17.59 -0.59
CA VAL A 80 -5.26 19.05 -0.38
C VAL A 80 -4.16 19.73 -1.19
N LEU A 81 -2.93 19.17 -1.17
CA LEU A 81 -1.82 19.69 -1.96
C LEU A 81 -2.10 19.63 -3.46
N LEU A 82 -2.72 18.55 -3.93
CA LEU A 82 -3.15 18.43 -5.32
C LEU A 82 -4.12 19.54 -5.70
N ILE A 83 -5.16 19.79 -4.89
CA ILE A 83 -6.14 20.85 -5.17
C ILE A 83 -5.48 22.23 -5.14
N ALA A 84 -4.60 22.50 -4.18
CA ALA A 84 -3.91 23.78 -4.06
C ALA A 84 -3.01 24.06 -5.27
N THR A 85 -2.20 23.08 -5.68
CA THR A 85 -1.35 23.20 -6.87
C THR A 85 -2.18 23.32 -8.15
N PHE A 86 -3.28 22.58 -8.25
CA PHE A 86 -4.19 22.64 -9.39
C PHE A 86 -4.86 24.02 -9.55
N LYS A 87 -5.25 24.66 -8.45
CA LYS A 87 -5.80 26.04 -8.48
C LYS A 87 -4.78 27.03 -9.02
N ASN A 88 -3.53 26.96 -8.56
CA ASN A 88 -2.46 27.84 -9.04
C ASN A 88 -2.24 27.66 -10.54
N VAL A 89 -2.27 26.42 -11.01
CA VAL A 89 -2.15 26.09 -12.43
C VAL A 89 -3.32 26.66 -13.25
N MET A 90 -4.57 26.46 -12.81
CA MET A 90 -5.74 27.01 -13.50
C MET A 90 -5.77 28.53 -13.54
N ASP A 91 -5.28 29.19 -12.50
CA ASP A 91 -5.18 30.65 -12.45
C ASP A 91 -4.12 31.21 -13.42
N GLN A 92 -3.08 30.43 -13.74
CA GLN A 92 -2.16 30.79 -14.83
C GLN A 92 -2.85 30.70 -16.19
N TYR A 93 -3.62 29.65 -16.44
CA TYR A 93 -4.35 29.48 -17.70
C TYR A 93 -5.44 30.53 -17.90
N SER A 94 -6.20 30.88 -16.86
CA SER A 94 -7.22 31.92 -16.95
C SER A 94 -6.62 33.29 -17.30
N LYS A 95 -5.48 33.64 -16.71
CA LYS A 95 -4.72 34.86 -17.04
C LYS A 95 -4.21 34.85 -18.47
N LEU A 96 -3.71 33.72 -18.96
CA LEU A 96 -3.25 33.58 -20.36
C LEU A 96 -4.41 33.75 -21.36
N LEU A 97 -5.57 33.12 -21.11
CA LEU A 97 -6.72 33.19 -22.01
C LEU A 97 -7.41 34.55 -21.99
N ASN A 98 -7.46 35.22 -20.82
CA ASN A 98 -7.96 36.58 -20.69
C ASN A 98 -7.05 37.58 -21.42
N ASN A 99 -5.73 37.42 -21.29
CA ASN A 99 -4.76 38.24 -22.01
C ASN A 99 -4.83 38.07 -23.54
N TYR A 100 -5.18 36.87 -24.01
CA TYR A 100 -5.41 36.58 -25.43
C TYR A 100 -6.85 36.88 -25.92
N GLY A 101 -7.74 37.36 -25.05
CA GLY A 101 -9.10 37.78 -25.39
C GLY A 101 -10.06 36.67 -25.81
N ILE A 102 -9.78 35.41 -25.46
CA ILE A 102 -10.57 34.24 -25.90
C ILE A 102 -11.83 34.01 -25.05
N ILE A 103 -11.84 34.52 -23.81
CA ILE A 103 -12.99 34.40 -22.89
C ILE A 103 -13.50 35.82 -22.62
N ARG A 104 -14.61 36.19 -23.26
CA ARG A 104 -15.37 37.42 -22.99
C ARG A 104 -16.73 37.06 -22.43
#